data_AF-A0A9X9A753-F1
#
_entry.id   AF-A0A9X9A753-F1
#
_cell.length_a   1.000
_cell.length_b   1.000
_cell.length_c   1.000
_cell.angle_alpha   90.00
_cell.angle_beta   90.00
_cell.angle_gamma   90.00
#
_symmetry.space_group_name_H-M   'P 1'
#
loop_
_entity.id
_entity.type
_entity.pdbx_description
1 polymer ?
#
loop_
_entity_poly.entity_id
_entity_poly.type
_entity_poly.pdbx_seq_one_letter_code
_entity_poly.pdbx_strand_id
1 'polypeptide(L)'
;MYFIVFLLRILGVTVPYIHQGGTISIIISAIVIVVAALDLLLDFDSIEHGTHSGAPKYMEWYSAVGLMMTLVWLYLEILRLVSYIMKNKD
;
A
#
# COMPACT_ATOMS: atom_id res chain seq x y z
N MET A 1 -22.11 -18.33 0.06
CA MET A 1 -20.73 -18.75 -0.27
C MET A 1 -19.69 -18.16 0.70
N TYR A 2 -19.64 -16.84 0.93
CA TYR A 2 -18.65 -16.20 1.82
C TYR A 2 -18.76 -16.54 3.32
N PHE A 3 -19.98 -16.81 3.81
CA PHE A 3 -20.20 -17.17 5.22
C PHE A 3 -19.56 -18.51 5.60
N ILE A 4 -19.49 -19.46 4.65
CA ILE A 4 -18.83 -20.76 4.82
C ILE A 4 -17.31 -20.58 4.93
N VAL A 5 -16.72 -19.64 4.18
CA VAL A 5 -15.28 -19.33 4.23
C VAL A 5 -14.89 -18.70 5.58
N PHE A 6 -15.76 -17.88 6.17
CA PHE A 6 -15.54 -17.30 7.50
C PHE A 6 -15.52 -18.36 8.62
N LEU A 7 -16.45 -19.32 8.57
CA LEU A 7 -16.54 -20.39 9.57
C LEU A 7 -15.38 -21.40 9.47
N LEU A 8 -14.93 -21.74 8.25
CA LEU A 8 -13.77 -22.60 8.03
C LEU A 8 -12.46 -21.97 8.54
N ARG A 9 -12.36 -20.63 8.49
CA ARG A 9 -11.20 -19.87 8.98
C ARG A 9 -11.07 -19.89 10.51
N ILE A 10 -12.18 -19.96 11.25
CA ILE A 10 -12.19 -20.07 12.72
C ILE A 10 -11.78 -21.48 13.17
N LEU A 11 -12.07 -22.50 12.36
CA LEU A 11 -11.68 -23.90 12.60
C LEU A 11 -10.25 -24.24 12.12
N GLY A 12 -9.45 -23.23 11.78
CA GLY A 12 -8.05 -23.41 11.35
C GLY A 12 -7.86 -24.03 9.96
N VAL A 13 -8.95 -24.26 9.21
CA VAL A 13 -8.89 -24.82 7.85
C VAL A 13 -8.75 -23.67 6.85
N THR A 14 -7.51 -23.36 6.47
CA THR A 14 -7.22 -22.40 5.40
C THR A 14 -7.62 -23.00 4.06
N VAL A 15 -8.57 -22.37 3.35
CA VAL A 15 -8.90 -22.71 1.95
C VAL A 15 -7.69 -22.38 1.07
N PRO A 16 -7.01 -23.37 0.48
CA PRO A 16 -5.75 -23.16 -0.23
C PRO A 16 -6.01 -22.94 -1.72
N TYR A 17 -6.39 -21.72 -2.11
CA TYR A 17 -6.42 -21.28 -3.51
C TYR A 17 -6.25 -19.76 -3.45
N ILE A 18 -5.08 -19.11 -3.63
CA ILE A 18 -4.18 -19.14 -4.80
C ILE A 18 -2.77 -18.66 -4.36
N HIS A 19 -2.25 -19.19 -3.25
CA HIS A 19 -0.86 -18.92 -2.80
C HIS A 19 0.15 -19.70 -3.65
N GLN A 20 0.31 -19.32 -4.92
CA GLN A 20 1.63 -19.35 -5.51
C GLN A 20 2.15 -17.93 -5.42
N GLY A 21 2.92 -17.65 -4.36
CA GLY A 21 3.85 -16.51 -4.33
C GLY A 21 4.94 -16.70 -5.38
N GLY A 22 4.53 -16.81 -6.65
CA GLY A 22 5.41 -16.88 -7.80
C GLY A 22 5.90 -15.49 -8.17
N THR A 23 6.96 -15.43 -8.96
CA THR A 23 7.63 -14.23 -9.47
C THR A 23 6.67 -13.10 -9.90
N ILE A 24 5.46 -13.44 -10.36
CA ILE A 24 4.37 -12.52 -10.71
C ILE A 24 3.95 -11.61 -9.54
N SER A 25 3.84 -12.11 -8.31
CA SER A 25 3.43 -11.28 -7.16
C SER A 25 4.51 -10.26 -6.78
N ILE A 26 5.79 -10.63 -6.93
CA ILE A 26 6.92 -9.72 -6.71
C ILE A 26 6.90 -8.60 -7.75
N ILE A 27 6.70 -8.93 -9.03
CA ILE A 27 6.63 -7.95 -10.12
C ILE A 27 5.45 -7.00 -9.93
N ILE A 28 4.26 -7.52 -9.61
CA ILE A 28 3.08 -6.69 -9.38
C ILE A 28 3.28 -5.76 -8.19
N SER A 29 3.77 -6.25 -7.04
CA SER A 29 4.06 -5.38 -5.89
C SER A 29 5.10 -4.31 -6.22
N ALA A 30 6.13 -4.64 -7.02
CA ALA A 30 7.12 -3.65 -7.44
C ALA A 30 6.50 -2.54 -8.31
N ILE A 31 5.63 -2.89 -9.26
CA ILE A 31 4.93 -1.90 -10.10
C ILE A 31 4.03 -1.01 -9.23
N VAL A 32 3.27 -1.60 -8.31
CA VAL A 32 2.38 -0.85 -7.40
C VAL A 32 3.16 0.15 -6.55
N ILE A 33 4.32 -0.25 -6.02
CA ILE A 33 5.19 0.66 -5.24
C ILE A 33 5.66 1.84 -6.09
N VAL A 34 6.07 1.60 -7.34
CA VAL A 34 6.50 2.68 -8.24
C VAL A 34 5.35 3.64 -8.55
N VAL A 35 4.17 3.13 -8.86
CA VAL A 35 2.98 3.96 -9.11
C VAL A 35 2.60 4.77 -7.88
N ALA A 36 2.57 4.14 -6.69
CA ALA A 36 2.25 4.83 -5.44
C ALA A 36 3.29 5.88 -5.06
N ALA A 37 4.58 5.66 -5.35
CA ALA A 37 5.62 6.66 -5.13
C ALA A 37 5.43 7.89 -6.04
N LEU A 38 5.02 7.69 -7.29
CA LEU A 38 4.67 8.78 -8.21
C LEU A 38 3.42 9.53 -7.74
N ASP A 39 2.41 8.82 -7.25
CA ASP A 39 1.18 9.41 -6.70
C ASP A 39 1.49 10.28 -5.48
N LEU A 40 2.37 9.81 -4.58
CA LEU A 40 2.83 10.59 -3.43
C LEU A 40 3.61 11.85 -3.84
N LEU A 41 4.37 11.79 -4.93
CA LEU A 41 5.08 12.95 -5.48
C LEU A 41 4.08 13.99 -6.03
N LEU A 42 3.05 13.54 -6.74
CA LEU A 42 1.98 14.41 -7.27
C LEU A 42 1.11 15.00 -6.14
N ASP A 43 0.85 14.23 -5.09
CA ASP A 43 0.19 14.71 -3.87
C ASP A 43 1.01 15.83 -3.22
N PHE A 44 2.33 15.67 -3.11
CA PHE A 44 3.23 16.69 -2.57
C PHE A 44 3.21 17.97 -3.41
N ASP A 45 3.33 17.84 -4.74
CA ASP A 45 3.30 18.97 -5.68
C ASP A 45 1.96 19.73 -5.64
N SER A 46 0.85 19.00 -5.53
CA SER A 46 -0.49 19.58 -5.41
C SER A 46 -0.65 20.36 -4.10
N ILE A 47 -0.03 19.90 -3.02
CA ILE A 47 -0.05 20.58 -1.71
C ILE A 47 0.83 21.83 -1.73
N GLU A 48 2.00 21.78 -2.37
CA GLU A 48 2.88 22.94 -2.54
C GLU A 48 2.20 24.04 -3.38
N HIS A 49 1.59 23.68 -4.52
CA HIS A 49 0.79 24.60 -5.33
C HIS A 49 -0.45 25.12 -4.58
N GLY A 50 -1.09 24.28 -3.76
CA GLY A 50 -2.23 24.65 -2.93
C GLY A 50 -1.90 25.69 -1.85
N THR A 51 -0.75 25.55 -1.19
CA THR A 51 -0.29 26.52 -0.18
C THR A 51 0.14 27.84 -0.82
N HIS A 52 0.81 27.82 -1.98
CA HIS A 52 1.15 29.01 -2.77
C HIS A 52 -0.07 29.78 -3.29
N SER A 53 -1.20 29.10 -3.50
CA SER A 53 -2.46 29.71 -3.94
C SER A 53 -3.26 30.36 -2.79
N GLY A 54 -2.70 30.41 -1.58
CA GLY A 54 -3.35 31.03 -0.41
C GLY A 54 -4.44 30.17 0.22
N ALA A 55 -4.36 28.84 0.07
CA ALA A 55 -5.34 27.93 0.67
C ALA A 55 -5.39 28.10 2.21
N PRO A 56 -6.57 28.00 2.82
CA PRO A 56 -6.74 28.19 4.26
C PRO A 56 -5.84 27.27 5.10
N LYS A 57 -5.30 27.77 6.20
CA LYS A 57 -4.35 27.07 7.11
C LYS A 57 -4.87 25.72 7.67
N TYR A 58 -6.18 25.49 7.65
CA TYR A 58 -6.78 24.21 8.04
C TYR A 58 -6.75 23.16 6.91
N MET A 59 -6.51 23.53 5.65
CA MET A 59 -6.30 22.57 4.58
C MET A 59 -4.89 22.01 4.65
N GLU A 60 -3.91 22.81 5.08
CA GLU A 60 -2.52 22.37 5.27
C GLU A 60 -2.40 21.16 6.22
N TRP A 61 -3.09 21.20 7.36
CA TRP A 61 -3.01 20.09 8.32
C TRP A 61 -3.65 18.81 7.76
N TYR A 62 -4.80 18.93 7.07
CA TYR A 62 -5.50 17.78 6.49
C TYR A 62 -4.67 17.14 5.36
N SER A 63 -4.10 17.98 4.50
CA SER A 63 -3.17 17.58 3.45
C SER A 63 -1.93 16.89 4.03
N ALA A 64 -1.34 17.42 5.10
CA ALA A 64 -0.17 16.81 5.76
C ALA A 64 -0.50 15.44 6.38
N VAL A 65 -1.69 15.28 6.97
CA VAL A 65 -2.13 13.98 7.53
C VAL A 65 -2.36 12.95 6.43
N GLY A 66 -2.98 13.34 5.30
CA GLY A 66 -3.15 12.47 4.14
C GLY A 66 -1.80 11.98 3.61
N LEU A 67 -0.84 12.90 3.45
CA LEU A 67 0.50 12.61 2.97
C LEU A 67 1.27 11.68 3.93
N MET A 68 1.12 11.88 5.24
CA MET A 68 1.69 10.98 6.26
C MET A 68 1.10 9.57 6.16
N MET A 69 -0.20 9.43 5.93
CA MET A 69 -0.83 8.11 5.74
C MET A 69 -0.33 7.39 4.48
N THR A 70 -0.23 8.10 3.36
CA THR A 70 0.31 7.54 2.10
C THR A 70 1.75 7.09 2.30
N LEU A 71 2.57 7.85 3.04
CA LEU A 71 3.94 7.51 3.35
C LEU A 71 4.08 6.26 4.25
N VAL A 72 3.27 6.16 5.30
CA VAL A 72 3.24 4.96 6.17
C VAL A 72 2.79 3.74 5.40
N TRP A 73 1.78 3.88 4.53
CA TRP A 73 1.29 2.79 3.69
C TRP A 73 2.39 2.30 2.73
N LEU A 74 3.06 3.22 2.04
CA LEU A 74 4.15 2.92 1.12
C LEU A 74 5.33 2.23 1.83
N TYR A 75 5.63 2.65 3.06
CA TYR A 75 6.63 1.98 3.91
C TYR A 75 6.28 0.50 4.16
N LEU A 76 5.03 0.21 4.53
CA LEU A 76 4.58 -1.17 4.76
C LEU A 76 4.62 -2.02 3.48
N GLU A 77 4.29 -1.43 2.33
CA GLU A 77 4.33 -2.12 1.04
C GLU A 77 5.77 -2.46 0.62
N ILE A 78 6.72 -1.54 0.84
CA ILE A 78 8.15 -1.81 0.62
C ILE A 78 8.63 -2.93 1.53
N LEU A 79 8.27 -2.91 2.82
CA LEU A 79 8.59 -4.01 3.74
C LEU A 79 8.02 -5.34 3.26
N ARG A 80 6.79 -5.34 2.72
CA ARG A 80 6.17 -6.53 2.15
C ARG A 80 6.92 -7.02 0.91
N LEU A 81 7.33 -6.13 0.01
CA LEU A 81 8.15 -6.49 -1.16
C LEU A 81 9.47 -7.12 -0.73
N VAL A 82 10.18 -6.49 0.22
CA VAL A 82 11.44 -7.03 0.77
C VAL A 82 11.20 -8.41 1.38
N SER A 83 10.08 -8.61 2.08
CA SER A 83 9.72 -9.92 2.65
C SER A 83 9.53 -11.01 1.58
N TYR A 84 8.95 -10.67 0.42
CA TYR A 84 8.82 -11.61 -0.70
C TYR A 84 10.16 -11.96 -1.33
N ILE A 85 11.06 -10.98 -1.48
CA ILE A 85 12.41 -11.22 -2.00
C ILE A 85 13.22 -12.11 -1.04
N MET A 86 13.11 -11.88 0.27
CA MET A 86 13.80 -12.67 1.29
C MET A 86 13.26 -14.10 1.39
N LYS A 87 11.94 -14.29 1.31
CA LYS A 87 11.30 -15.61 1.39
C LYS A 87 11.62 -16.52 0.20
N ASN A 88 11.95 -15.96 -0.97
CA ASN A 88 12.32 -16.71 -2.17
C ASN A 88 13.79 -17.18 -2.18
N LYS A 89 14.50 -17.08 -1.05
CA LYS A 89 15.91 -17.47 -0.90
C LYS A 89 16.13 -18.79 -0.15
N ASP A 90 15.07 -19.51 0.21
CA ASP A 90 15.07 -20.88 0.74
C ASP A 90 14.33 -21.83 -0.23
#